data_AF-A0A5E7TYJ7-F1
#
_entry.id   AF-A0A5E7TYJ7-F1
#
_cell.length_a   1.000
_cell.length_b   1.000
_cell.length_c   1.000
_cell.angle_alpha   90.00
_cell.angle_beta   90.00
_cell.angle_gamma   90.00
#
_symmetry.space_group_name_H-M   'P 1'
#
loop_
_entity.id
_entity.type
_entity.pdbx_description
1 polymer ?
#
loop_
_entity_poly.entity_id
_entity_poly.type
_entity_poly.pdbx_seq_one_letter_code
_entity_poly.pdbx_strand_id
1 'polypeptide(L)'
;MCGCPRCNPRKPTLDEIRRQQVDIQRYEQGLARDEARRNELQSQRDSEPITKGCVFAKSCRLPDGVIDHNNPSGFVPVEKLADYGLWAVLGTGTAITARGVPLKLVGGSATGNAIAQRLGGSLALTLLSGSAIVTTSAVVGTIALLIPNTNLSPDSAFYKNDQYAALDTGRSRVRINVKTLPDGSVSAYGFYTGGKKDWEFVPVIKATQKGEKFVADIGNGIGLTWTPAVNPDEVLGIPALAGAPQLPSVWVYPPTEQANKALVNPEHPPEYQDAIIWFPADTGVEPVYIMLSVLLGDHSYHPRPNSFPAFPGLKRATPKTPKKGGGLRDRWKDEDGTIYEWDSQHGALEKYNKRGKHLGEFNPDTGAQTKPANKTRAVEP
;
A
#
# COMPACT_ATOMS: atom_id res chain seq x y z
N MET A 1 67.54 52.68 -3.04
CA MET A 1 66.95 51.55 -2.28
C MET A 1 65.63 51.20 -2.98
N CYS A 2 65.32 50.02 -3.51
CA CYS A 2 65.96 48.70 -3.65
C CYS A 2 65.47 48.12 -4.99
N GLY A 3 66.36 47.59 -5.84
CA GLY A 3 66.01 46.91 -7.09
C GLY A 3 66.19 45.40 -6.92
N CYS A 4 65.11 44.63 -7.01
CA CYS A 4 65.08 43.18 -6.85
C CYS A 4 65.79 42.47 -8.04
N PRO A 5 66.70 41.50 -7.82
CA PRO A 5 67.25 40.71 -8.91
C PRO A 5 66.21 39.68 -9.38
N ARG A 6 65.85 39.73 -10.67
CA ARG A 6 64.99 38.74 -11.32
C ARG A 6 65.63 37.35 -11.23
N CYS A 7 65.01 36.43 -10.49
CA CYS A 7 65.26 35.00 -10.60
C CYS A 7 64.86 34.52 -12.00
N ASN A 8 65.84 34.16 -12.83
CA ASN A 8 65.58 33.54 -14.14
C ASN A 8 65.52 32.02 -13.93
N PRO A 9 64.40 31.33 -14.17
CA PRO A 9 64.30 29.89 -13.95
C PRO A 9 65.26 29.14 -14.90
N ARG A 10 66.12 28.29 -14.33
CA ARG A 10 67.04 27.42 -15.07
C ARG A 10 66.23 26.44 -15.93
N LYS A 11 66.64 26.24 -17.20
CA LYS A 11 66.06 25.21 -18.06
C LYS A 11 66.39 23.81 -17.49
N PRO A 12 65.40 22.92 -17.33
CA PRO A 12 65.63 21.59 -16.81
C PRO A 12 66.49 20.75 -17.77
N THR A 13 67.36 19.94 -17.20
CA THR A 13 68.23 18.98 -17.90
C THR A 13 67.44 17.76 -18.38
N LEU A 14 67.98 17.01 -19.34
CA LEU A 14 67.34 15.80 -19.85
C LEU A 14 67.07 14.75 -18.77
N ASP A 15 67.96 14.64 -17.78
CA ASP A 15 67.77 13.72 -16.65
C ASP A 15 66.69 14.21 -15.68
N GLU A 16 66.54 15.52 -15.46
CA GLU A 16 65.44 16.10 -14.67
C GLU A 16 64.10 15.88 -15.37
N ILE A 17 64.03 16.04 -16.70
CA ILE A 17 62.83 15.74 -17.51
C ILE A 17 62.48 14.25 -17.42
N ARG A 18 63.47 13.35 -17.53
CA ARG A 18 63.25 11.90 -17.42
C ARG A 18 62.73 11.51 -16.03
N ARG A 19 63.27 12.10 -14.96
CA ARG A 19 62.79 11.87 -13.58
C ARG A 19 61.36 12.36 -13.41
N GLN A 20 61.05 13.55 -13.92
CA GLN A 20 59.70 14.11 -13.87
C GLN A 20 58.69 13.23 -14.62
N GLN A 21 59.05 12.68 -15.78
CA GLN A 21 58.20 11.75 -16.52
C GLN A 21 57.93 10.45 -15.76
N VAL A 22 58.95 9.89 -15.08
CA VAL A 22 58.78 8.70 -14.24
C VAL A 22 57.87 8.99 -13.03
N ASP A 23 57.99 10.17 -12.43
CA ASP A 23 57.14 10.57 -11.30
C ASP A 23 55.69 10.81 -11.73
N ILE A 24 55.46 11.40 -12.90
CA ILE A 24 54.12 11.55 -13.50
C ILE A 24 53.50 10.18 -13.77
N GLN A 25 54.24 9.24 -14.37
CA GLN A 25 53.74 7.88 -14.60
C GLN A 25 53.40 7.15 -13.31
N ARG A 26 54.20 7.31 -12.24
CA ARG A 26 53.91 6.72 -10.93
C ARG A 26 52.63 7.32 -10.32
N TYR A 27 52.42 8.62 -10.47
CA TYR A 27 51.22 9.29 -10.00
C TYR A 27 49.96 8.82 -10.75
N GLU A 28 50.03 8.73 -12.08
CA GLU A 28 48.94 8.23 -12.93
C GLU A 28 48.61 6.76 -12.62
N GLN A 29 49.61 5.91 -12.41
CA GLN A 29 49.41 4.53 -11.97
C GLN A 29 48.79 4.44 -10.58
N GLY A 30 49.12 5.37 -9.68
CA GLY A 30 48.47 5.49 -8.37
C GLY A 30 46.98 5.82 -8.50
N LEU A 31 46.64 6.82 -9.30
CA LEU A 31 45.26 7.21 -9.57
C LEU A 31 44.45 6.06 -10.20
N ALA A 32 45.02 5.34 -11.17
CA ALA A 32 44.37 4.20 -11.81
C ALA A 32 44.11 3.04 -10.82
N ARG A 33 45.03 2.80 -9.88
CA ARG A 33 44.83 1.80 -8.80
C ARG A 33 43.75 2.24 -7.82
N ASP A 34 43.70 3.51 -7.46
CA ASP A 34 42.66 4.05 -6.57
C ASP A 34 41.27 4.06 -7.23
N GLU A 35 41.22 4.31 -8.53
CA GLU A 35 39.99 4.20 -9.32
C GLU A 35 39.54 2.74 -9.47
N ALA A 36 40.45 1.82 -9.80
CA ALA A 36 40.16 0.38 -9.84
C ALA A 36 39.66 -0.14 -8.48
N ARG A 37 40.31 0.26 -7.38
CA ARG A 37 39.88 -0.10 -6.02
C ARG A 37 38.51 0.47 -5.67
N ARG A 38 38.20 1.71 -6.10
CA ARG A 38 36.86 2.29 -5.93
C ARG A 38 35.81 1.54 -6.74
N ASN A 39 36.12 1.19 -7.99
CA ASN A 39 35.22 0.43 -8.86
C ASN A 39 35.01 -1.00 -8.35
N GLU A 40 36.04 -1.65 -7.81
CA GLU A 40 35.94 -2.95 -7.14
C GLU A 40 35.11 -2.88 -5.86
N LEU A 41 35.31 -1.86 -5.02
CA LEU A 41 34.48 -1.63 -3.81
C LEU A 41 33.01 -1.38 -4.18
N GLN A 42 32.76 -0.65 -5.27
CA GLN A 42 31.43 -0.41 -5.80
C GLN A 42 30.80 -1.70 -6.33
N SER A 43 31.53 -2.46 -7.15
CA SER A 43 31.09 -3.76 -7.67
C SER A 43 30.85 -4.78 -6.55
N GLN A 44 31.64 -4.75 -5.48
CA GLN A 44 31.47 -5.61 -4.31
C GLN A 44 30.19 -5.25 -3.54
N ARG A 45 29.91 -3.95 -3.33
CA ARG A 45 28.62 -3.47 -2.78
C ARG A 45 27.44 -3.88 -3.65
N ASP A 46 27.61 -3.85 -4.96
CA ASP A 46 26.56 -4.22 -5.90
C ASP A 46 26.33 -5.75 -5.97
N SER A 47 27.32 -6.55 -5.53
CA SER A 47 27.32 -8.02 -5.56
C SER A 47 26.98 -8.73 -4.23
N GLU A 48 26.98 -8.02 -3.09
CA GLU A 48 26.49 -8.59 -1.84
C GLU A 48 24.95 -8.71 -1.89
N PRO A 49 24.35 -9.87 -1.56
CA PRO A 49 22.92 -9.98 -1.40
C PRO A 49 22.51 -9.22 -0.12
N ILE A 50 22.22 -7.93 -0.26
CA ILE A 50 21.70 -7.09 0.83
C ILE A 50 20.24 -7.51 1.10
N THR A 51 20.03 -8.50 1.96
CA THR A 51 18.69 -8.85 2.49
C THR A 51 18.50 -8.37 3.93
N LYS A 52 19.03 -7.18 4.26
CA LYS A 52 18.68 -6.46 5.49
C LYS A 52 18.45 -4.98 5.19
N GLY A 53 17.26 -4.61 4.72
CA GLY A 53 16.85 -3.21 4.64
C GLY A 53 15.95 -2.79 3.46
N CYS A 54 15.77 -3.64 2.44
CA CYS A 54 15.00 -3.24 1.27
C CYS A 54 13.52 -2.96 1.58
N VAL A 55 12.91 -2.08 0.79
CA VAL A 55 11.54 -1.61 0.94
C VAL A 55 10.85 -1.49 -0.43
N PHE A 56 9.55 -1.73 -0.47
CA PHE A 56 8.70 -1.56 -1.66
C PHE A 56 8.41 -0.08 -1.90
N ALA A 57 7.92 0.63 -0.87
CA ALA A 57 7.63 2.06 -0.93
C ALA A 57 8.14 2.76 0.33
N LYS A 58 8.77 3.92 0.15
CA LYS A 58 9.20 4.87 1.19
C LYS A 58 8.93 6.30 0.73
N SER A 59 8.87 7.22 1.68
CA SER A 59 8.79 8.65 1.37
C SER A 59 10.05 9.09 0.61
N CYS A 60 9.88 9.80 -0.51
CA CYS A 60 10.96 10.42 -1.26
C CYS A 60 11.58 11.63 -0.53
N ARG A 61 11.05 11.99 0.64
CA ARG A 61 11.63 13.03 1.51
C ARG A 61 12.73 12.50 2.41
N LEU A 62 12.90 11.18 2.49
CA LEU A 62 13.99 10.55 3.24
C LEU A 62 15.25 10.45 2.38
N PRO A 63 16.46 10.60 2.96
CA PRO A 63 17.72 10.39 2.23
C PRO A 63 17.83 9.00 1.61
N ASP A 64 18.73 8.87 0.63
CA ASP A 64 19.06 7.60 0.00
C ASP A 64 19.42 6.52 1.03
N GLY A 65 18.87 5.31 0.87
CA GLY A 65 19.11 4.18 1.78
C GLY A 65 18.36 4.26 3.12
N VAL A 66 17.77 5.40 3.47
CA VAL A 66 17.06 5.60 4.75
C VAL A 66 15.58 5.30 4.58
N ILE A 67 15.09 4.21 5.19
CA ILE A 67 13.68 3.80 5.06
C ILE A 67 12.77 4.34 6.15
N ASP A 68 13.32 4.81 7.26
CA ASP A 68 12.54 5.25 8.43
C ASP A 68 12.73 6.73 8.72
N HIS A 69 11.64 7.41 9.13
CA HIS A 69 11.77 8.68 9.84
C HIS A 69 12.47 8.42 11.19
N ASN A 70 13.66 8.99 11.33
CA ASN A 70 14.46 8.85 12.55
C ASN A 70 14.59 10.20 13.23
N ASN A 71 13.61 10.55 14.07
CA ASN A 71 13.67 11.72 14.94
C ASN A 71 13.88 11.25 16.40
N PRO A 72 14.86 11.81 17.14
CA PRO A 72 15.07 11.50 18.56
C PRO A 72 13.82 11.66 19.45
N SER A 73 12.87 12.52 19.07
CA SER A 73 11.59 12.71 19.78
C SER A 73 10.52 11.69 19.42
N GLY A 74 10.78 10.79 18.47
CA GLY A 74 9.79 9.86 17.92
C GLY A 74 8.77 10.51 16.98
N PHE A 75 8.97 11.78 16.60
CA PHE A 75 8.06 12.48 15.70
C PHE A 75 8.14 11.94 14.26
N VAL A 76 6.98 11.60 13.70
CA VAL A 76 6.78 11.21 12.30
C VAL A 76 5.80 12.20 11.66
N PRO A 77 6.16 12.86 10.55
CA PRO A 77 5.30 13.85 9.90
C PRO A 77 4.08 13.20 9.22
N VAL A 78 3.01 13.97 9.08
CA VAL A 78 1.94 13.64 8.13
C VAL A 78 2.43 14.05 6.73
N GLU A 79 2.36 13.13 5.79
CA GLU A 79 2.88 13.31 4.43
C GLU A 79 1.79 13.07 3.38
N LYS A 80 2.02 13.54 2.15
CA LYS A 80 1.10 13.24 1.06
C LYS A 80 1.40 11.81 0.59
N LEU A 81 0.37 11.06 0.20
CA LEU A 81 0.60 9.75 -0.40
C LEU A 81 1.46 9.83 -1.69
N ALA A 82 1.39 10.97 -2.39
CA ALA A 82 2.23 11.25 -3.55
C ALA A 82 3.75 11.30 -3.23
N ASP A 83 4.14 11.53 -1.97
CA ASP A 83 5.55 11.46 -1.56
C ASP A 83 6.07 9.99 -1.58
N TYR A 84 5.18 8.98 -1.59
CA TYR A 84 5.56 7.55 -1.59
C TYR A 84 5.52 6.91 -2.99
N GLY A 85 4.72 7.47 -3.90
CA GLY A 85 4.53 6.90 -5.22
C GLY A 85 3.40 7.57 -6.00
N LEU A 86 3.30 7.21 -7.28
CA LEU A 86 2.11 7.48 -8.06
C LEU A 86 0.97 6.59 -7.53
N TRP A 87 -0.17 7.20 -7.19
CA TRP A 87 -1.30 6.47 -6.63
C TRP A 87 -2.61 6.79 -7.34
N ALA A 88 -3.54 5.85 -7.29
CA ALA A 88 -4.88 6.00 -7.84
C ALA A 88 -5.90 5.21 -7.02
N VAL A 89 -7.13 5.72 -6.96
CA VAL A 89 -8.30 4.92 -6.64
C VAL A 89 -8.98 4.55 -7.95
N LEU A 90 -9.16 3.26 -8.17
CA LEU A 90 -9.81 2.72 -9.37
C LEU A 90 -11.04 1.91 -8.98
N GLY A 91 -12.11 2.02 -9.76
CA GLY A 91 -13.37 1.33 -9.50
C GLY A 91 -13.87 0.60 -10.75
N THR A 92 -14.53 -0.53 -10.54
CA THR A 92 -15.21 -1.29 -11.60
C THR A 92 -16.53 -0.62 -12.02
N GLY A 93 -17.18 0.11 -11.10
CA GLY A 93 -18.47 0.80 -11.32
C GLY A 93 -19.66 -0.12 -11.60
N THR A 94 -19.42 -1.42 -11.76
CA THR A 94 -20.36 -2.46 -12.13
C THR A 94 -19.91 -3.77 -11.50
N ALA A 95 -20.80 -4.76 -11.46
CA ALA A 95 -20.51 -6.05 -10.87
C ALA A 95 -19.32 -6.73 -11.57
N ILE A 96 -18.31 -7.16 -10.81
CA ILE A 96 -17.19 -7.99 -11.25
C ILE A 96 -17.77 -9.29 -11.83
N THR A 97 -17.22 -9.72 -12.97
CA THR A 97 -17.63 -10.95 -13.65
C THR A 97 -16.45 -11.86 -13.88
N ALA A 98 -16.71 -13.13 -14.21
CA ALA A 98 -15.66 -14.07 -14.64
C ALA A 98 -14.98 -13.67 -15.97
N ARG A 99 -15.58 -12.77 -16.76
CA ARG A 99 -14.97 -12.21 -17.99
C ARG A 99 -13.97 -11.09 -17.70
N GLY A 100 -13.94 -10.60 -16.46
CA GLY A 100 -13.20 -9.41 -16.08
C GLY A 100 -13.98 -8.12 -16.35
N VAL A 101 -13.79 -7.13 -15.47
CA VAL A 101 -14.33 -5.78 -15.60
C VAL A 101 -13.18 -4.77 -15.54
N PRO A 102 -12.98 -3.97 -16.60
CA PRO A 102 -11.94 -2.94 -16.62
C PRO A 102 -12.09 -1.95 -15.47
N LEU A 103 -10.97 -1.61 -14.85
CA LEU A 103 -10.91 -0.61 -13.81
C LEU A 103 -10.92 0.80 -14.42
N LYS A 104 -11.70 1.70 -13.82
CA LYS A 104 -11.87 3.09 -14.22
C LYS A 104 -11.39 4.03 -13.13
N LEU A 105 -10.86 5.18 -13.51
CA LEU A 105 -10.29 6.15 -12.58
C LEU A 105 -11.37 6.85 -11.76
N VAL A 106 -11.30 6.73 -10.44
CA VAL A 106 -12.09 7.53 -9.49
C VAL A 106 -11.35 8.83 -9.15
N GLY A 107 -10.05 8.72 -8.88
CA GLY A 107 -9.17 9.85 -8.58
C GLY A 107 -7.74 9.36 -8.32
N GLY A 108 -6.76 10.26 -8.24
CA GLY A 108 -5.36 9.87 -8.10
C GLY A 108 -4.40 11.04 -8.02
N SER A 109 -3.11 10.75 -7.92
CA SER A 109 -2.03 11.74 -8.00
C SER A 109 -1.71 12.18 -9.42
N ALA A 110 -2.24 11.49 -10.44
CA ALA A 110 -1.94 11.71 -11.84
C ALA A 110 -3.15 11.42 -12.74
N THR A 111 -3.04 11.79 -14.01
CA THR A 111 -4.07 11.49 -15.02
C THR A 111 -4.13 10.00 -15.33
N GLY A 112 -5.29 9.53 -15.82
CA GLY A 112 -5.46 8.13 -16.25
C GLY A 112 -4.45 7.71 -17.32
N ASN A 113 -3.98 8.63 -18.15
CA ASN A 113 -2.93 8.38 -19.14
C ASN A 113 -1.57 8.13 -18.46
N ALA A 114 -1.15 9.00 -17.53
CA ALA A 114 0.12 8.84 -16.82
C ALA A 114 0.17 7.54 -16.00
N ILE A 115 -0.97 7.14 -15.41
CA ILE A 115 -1.08 5.88 -14.68
C ILE A 115 -0.98 4.68 -15.65
N ALA A 116 -1.72 4.70 -16.77
CA ALA A 116 -1.69 3.63 -17.76
C ALA A 116 -0.29 3.42 -18.36
N GLN A 117 0.41 4.53 -18.66
CA GLN A 117 1.77 4.52 -19.18
C GLN A 117 2.74 3.84 -18.22
N ARG A 118 2.67 4.13 -16.91
CA ARG A 118 3.47 3.42 -15.91
C ARG A 118 3.12 1.94 -15.76
N LEU A 119 1.87 1.58 -16.03
CA LEU A 119 1.41 0.19 -16.00
C LEU A 119 1.71 -0.56 -17.31
N GLY A 120 2.14 0.12 -18.38
CA GLY A 120 2.36 -0.50 -19.69
C GLY A 120 1.15 -1.27 -20.24
N GLY A 121 -0.07 -0.93 -19.82
CA GLY A 121 -1.26 -1.74 -20.08
C GLY A 121 -2.47 -1.34 -19.26
N SER A 122 -3.45 -2.26 -19.18
CA SER A 122 -4.74 -2.04 -18.52
C SER A 122 -4.97 -3.02 -17.38
N LEU A 123 -5.72 -2.58 -16.37
CA LEU A 123 -6.11 -3.39 -15.22
C LEU A 123 -7.61 -3.69 -15.23
N ALA A 124 -7.97 -4.87 -14.76
CA ALA A 124 -9.33 -5.32 -14.56
C ALA A 124 -9.44 -6.16 -13.29
N LEU A 125 -10.64 -6.23 -12.71
CA LEU A 125 -10.96 -7.23 -11.68
C LEU A 125 -11.76 -8.37 -12.30
N THR A 126 -11.47 -9.60 -11.89
CA THR A 126 -12.17 -10.81 -12.38
C THR A 126 -12.57 -11.70 -11.22
N LEU A 127 -13.70 -12.41 -11.35
CA LEU A 127 -14.00 -13.53 -10.45
C LEU A 127 -13.15 -14.74 -10.83
N LEU A 128 -12.54 -15.39 -9.85
CA LEU A 128 -11.74 -16.60 -10.03
C LEU A 128 -12.62 -17.86 -9.98
N SER A 129 -12.21 -18.88 -10.73
CA SER A 129 -12.87 -20.19 -10.73
C SER A 129 -12.86 -20.80 -9.32
N GLY A 130 -14.01 -21.25 -8.83
CA GLY A 130 -14.16 -21.80 -7.48
C GLY A 130 -14.40 -20.75 -6.39
N SER A 131 -14.60 -19.48 -6.73
CA SER A 131 -15.00 -18.44 -5.77
C SER A 131 -16.33 -18.79 -5.10
N ALA A 132 -16.36 -18.74 -3.77
CA ALA A 132 -17.57 -18.92 -2.95
C ALA A 132 -18.45 -17.66 -2.89
N ILE A 133 -18.10 -16.59 -3.62
CA ILE A 133 -19.00 -15.45 -3.83
C ILE A 133 -20.23 -15.98 -4.56
N VAL A 134 -21.29 -16.20 -3.78
CA VAL A 134 -22.55 -16.79 -4.20
C VAL A 134 -23.13 -15.96 -5.33
N THR A 135 -23.59 -16.63 -6.38
CA THR A 135 -24.14 -16.10 -7.64
C THR A 135 -25.40 -15.22 -7.48
N THR A 136 -25.76 -14.80 -6.26
CA THR A 136 -26.96 -14.05 -5.92
C THR A 136 -26.72 -12.58 -5.60
N SER A 137 -25.47 -12.15 -5.40
CA SER A 137 -25.15 -10.75 -5.09
C SER A 137 -24.06 -10.23 -6.03
N ALA A 138 -24.38 -9.17 -6.78
CA ALA A 138 -23.40 -8.44 -7.57
C ALA A 138 -22.26 -7.97 -6.66
N VAL A 139 -20.99 -7.96 -7.12
CA VAL A 139 -19.88 -7.42 -6.32
C VAL A 139 -19.19 -6.33 -7.11
N VAL A 140 -19.21 -5.08 -6.64
CA VAL A 140 -18.48 -3.96 -7.22
C VAL A 140 -17.16 -3.81 -6.47
N GLY A 141 -16.04 -3.84 -7.18
CA GLY A 141 -14.71 -3.65 -6.61
C GLY A 141 -14.19 -2.22 -6.78
N THR A 142 -13.56 -1.71 -5.73
CA THR A 142 -12.74 -0.50 -5.69
C THR A 142 -11.35 -0.88 -5.18
N ILE A 143 -10.30 -0.36 -5.79
CA ILE A 143 -8.92 -0.59 -5.36
C ILE A 143 -8.20 0.73 -5.07
N ALA A 144 -7.29 0.70 -4.09
CA ALA A 144 -6.20 1.66 -4.01
C ALA A 144 -4.97 1.06 -4.70
N LEU A 145 -4.42 1.76 -5.67
CA LEU A 145 -3.20 1.44 -6.40
C LEU A 145 -2.08 2.37 -5.95
N LEU A 146 -0.89 1.82 -5.70
CA LEU A 146 0.35 2.59 -5.54
C LEU A 146 1.48 1.96 -6.37
N ILE A 147 2.10 2.78 -7.20
CA ILE A 147 3.32 2.47 -7.94
C ILE A 147 4.45 3.29 -7.31
N PRO A 148 5.46 2.67 -6.67
CA PRO A 148 6.53 3.38 -5.98
C PRO A 148 7.26 4.39 -6.87
N ASN A 149 7.84 5.41 -6.25
CA ASN A 149 8.64 6.41 -6.97
C ASN A 149 10.03 5.90 -7.43
N THR A 150 10.28 4.58 -7.49
CA THR A 150 11.52 3.94 -7.94
C THR A 150 12.14 4.58 -9.18
N ASN A 151 11.35 4.84 -10.22
CA ASN A 151 11.82 5.48 -11.45
C ASN A 151 11.88 7.02 -11.41
N LEU A 152 11.15 7.67 -10.50
CA LEU A 152 11.08 9.14 -10.41
C LEU A 152 12.01 9.73 -9.35
N SER A 153 12.34 8.93 -8.34
CA SER A 153 13.22 9.22 -7.23
C SER A 153 13.97 7.94 -6.87
N PRO A 154 15.00 7.56 -7.65
CA PRO A 154 15.79 6.35 -7.40
C PRO A 154 16.37 6.35 -5.98
N ASP A 155 16.41 5.18 -5.37
CA ASP A 155 16.92 4.99 -4.00
C ASP A 155 17.50 3.58 -3.83
N SER A 156 18.64 3.48 -3.16
CA SER A 156 19.35 2.23 -2.88
C SER A 156 18.60 1.30 -1.93
N ALA A 157 17.58 1.80 -1.21
CA ALA A 157 16.75 0.98 -0.34
C ALA A 157 15.63 0.23 -1.07
N PHE A 158 15.31 0.52 -2.34
CA PHE A 158 14.23 -0.18 -3.01
C PHE A 158 14.57 -1.65 -3.30
N TYR A 159 13.56 -2.52 -3.29
CA TYR A 159 13.71 -3.86 -3.84
C TYR A 159 14.09 -3.81 -5.32
N LYS A 160 15.02 -4.66 -5.73
CA LYS A 160 15.32 -4.94 -7.14
C LYS A 160 14.28 -5.93 -7.69
N ASN A 161 14.01 -5.86 -9.00
CA ASN A 161 12.96 -6.68 -9.63
C ASN A 161 13.16 -8.20 -9.46
N ASP A 162 14.40 -8.66 -9.51
CA ASP A 162 14.79 -10.07 -9.31
C ASP A 162 14.54 -10.56 -7.87
N GLN A 163 14.54 -9.67 -6.88
CA GLN A 163 14.33 -10.03 -5.48
C GLN A 163 12.88 -10.44 -5.19
N TYR A 164 11.89 -9.91 -5.90
CA TYR A 164 10.47 -10.21 -5.62
C TYR A 164 10.12 -11.68 -5.78
N ALA A 165 10.85 -12.42 -6.62
CA ALA A 165 10.64 -13.85 -6.81
C ALA A 165 10.91 -14.68 -5.55
N ALA A 166 11.67 -14.15 -4.59
CA ALA A 166 12.02 -14.81 -3.34
C ALA A 166 11.22 -14.30 -2.13
N LEU A 167 10.25 -13.39 -2.33
CA LEU A 167 9.49 -12.77 -1.25
C LEU A 167 8.08 -13.36 -1.14
N ASP A 168 7.74 -13.91 0.03
CA ASP A 168 6.35 -14.18 0.41
C ASP A 168 5.68 -12.91 0.97
N THR A 169 6.47 -12.04 1.59
CA THR A 169 6.05 -10.71 2.05
C THR A 169 7.12 -9.67 1.75
N GLY A 170 6.69 -8.44 1.50
CA GLY A 170 7.53 -7.30 1.18
C GLY A 170 7.32 -6.20 2.21
N ARG A 171 8.42 -5.57 2.63
CA ARG A 171 8.39 -4.44 3.54
C ARG A 171 7.89 -3.21 2.79
N SER A 172 6.91 -2.49 3.33
CA SER A 172 6.47 -1.18 2.83
C SER A 172 6.40 -0.20 3.98
N ARG A 173 6.73 1.08 3.75
CA ARG A 173 6.59 2.17 4.73
C ARG A 173 5.24 2.87 4.69
N VAL A 174 4.39 2.46 3.76
CA VAL A 174 3.00 2.91 3.64
C VAL A 174 2.08 1.74 3.35
N ARG A 175 0.91 1.71 4.00
CA ARG A 175 -0.24 0.85 3.63
C ARG A 175 -1.47 1.72 3.52
N ILE A 176 -2.26 1.49 2.47
CA ILE A 176 -3.34 2.38 2.05
C ILE A 176 -4.65 1.65 2.25
N ASN A 177 -5.62 2.33 2.85
CA ASN A 177 -6.99 1.87 2.93
C ASN A 177 -7.87 2.76 2.06
N VAL A 178 -8.76 2.14 1.29
CA VAL A 178 -9.84 2.84 0.57
C VAL A 178 -11.17 2.20 0.94
N LYS A 179 -12.18 3.03 1.14
CA LYS A 179 -13.56 2.61 1.38
C LYS A 179 -14.52 3.48 0.62
N THR A 180 -15.56 2.87 0.09
CA THR A 180 -16.73 3.61 -0.39
C THR A 180 -17.71 3.75 0.76
N LEU A 181 -18.15 4.97 1.04
CA LEU A 181 -19.09 5.30 2.09
C LEU A 181 -20.54 5.15 1.60
N PRO A 182 -21.54 5.04 2.51
CA PRO A 182 -22.94 4.86 2.12
C PRO A 182 -23.52 5.98 1.26
N ASP A 183 -22.97 7.19 1.38
CA ASP A 183 -23.34 8.35 0.55
C ASP A 183 -22.67 8.34 -0.84
N GLY A 184 -21.98 7.25 -1.19
CA GLY A 184 -21.26 7.10 -2.45
C GLY A 184 -19.90 7.80 -2.49
N SER A 185 -19.53 8.56 -1.46
CA SER A 185 -18.20 9.17 -1.40
C SER A 185 -17.10 8.14 -1.13
N VAL A 186 -15.87 8.45 -1.51
CA VAL A 186 -14.72 7.57 -1.27
C VAL A 186 -13.81 8.17 -0.21
N SER A 187 -13.54 7.38 0.83
CA SER A 187 -12.54 7.68 1.85
C SER A 187 -11.26 6.92 1.52
N ALA A 188 -10.14 7.63 1.41
CA ALA A 188 -8.82 7.05 1.21
C ALA A 188 -7.80 7.70 2.13
N TYR A 189 -6.96 6.89 2.77
CA TYR A 189 -5.88 7.34 3.66
C TYR A 189 -4.79 6.27 3.72
N GLY A 190 -3.56 6.69 4.01
CA GLY A 190 -2.43 5.82 4.27
C GLY A 190 -2.02 5.85 5.74
N PHE A 191 -1.41 4.77 6.21
CA PHE A 191 -0.66 4.77 7.46
C PHE A 191 0.82 4.56 7.18
N TYR A 192 1.65 5.37 7.86
CA TYR A 192 3.07 5.11 7.98
C TYR A 192 3.27 3.87 8.86
N THR A 193 4.06 2.92 8.38
CA THR A 193 4.22 1.62 9.05
C THR A 193 5.54 1.49 9.79
N GLY A 194 6.51 2.38 9.53
CA GLY A 194 7.85 2.29 10.11
C GLY A 194 7.84 2.32 11.63
N GLY A 195 8.62 1.43 12.24
CA GLY A 195 8.66 1.21 13.68
C GLY A 195 7.55 0.29 14.21
N LYS A 196 6.64 -0.20 13.34
CA LYS A 196 5.53 -1.06 13.73
C LYS A 196 5.53 -2.37 12.94
N LYS A 197 6.27 -3.35 13.45
CA LYS A 197 6.55 -4.64 12.78
C LYS A 197 5.32 -5.33 12.19
N ASP A 198 4.20 -5.33 12.90
CA ASP A 198 2.96 -5.98 12.43
C ASP A 198 2.31 -5.28 11.23
N TRP A 199 2.75 -4.06 10.91
CA TRP A 199 2.23 -3.25 9.81
C TRP A 199 3.17 -3.22 8.61
N GLU A 200 4.47 -3.39 8.84
CA GLU A 200 5.50 -3.15 7.81
C GLU A 200 5.50 -4.16 6.68
N PHE A 201 4.98 -5.38 6.89
CA PHE A 201 5.03 -6.45 5.90
C PHE A 201 3.67 -6.65 5.20
N VAL A 202 3.73 -6.69 3.87
CA VAL A 202 2.58 -6.86 2.97
C VAL A 202 2.77 -8.15 2.18
N PRO A 203 1.74 -9.00 1.99
CA PRO A 203 1.83 -10.17 1.11
C PRO A 203 2.36 -9.81 -0.28
N VAL A 204 3.26 -10.63 -0.83
CA VAL A 204 3.79 -10.47 -2.19
C VAL A 204 3.22 -11.59 -3.05
N ILE A 205 2.54 -11.21 -4.13
CA ILE A 205 1.79 -12.13 -4.98
C ILE A 205 2.33 -12.05 -6.40
N LYS A 206 2.73 -13.20 -6.94
CA LYS A 206 3.18 -13.33 -8.33
C LYS A 206 1.98 -13.27 -9.27
N ALA A 207 1.99 -12.34 -10.21
CA ALA A 207 1.06 -12.37 -11.32
C ALA A 207 1.45 -13.51 -12.29
N THR A 208 0.51 -14.43 -12.55
CA THR A 208 0.75 -15.60 -13.40
C THR A 208 0.17 -15.38 -14.78
N GLN A 209 0.95 -15.68 -15.81
CA GLN A 209 0.50 -15.56 -17.20
C GLN A 209 -0.63 -16.57 -17.49
N LYS A 210 -1.71 -16.08 -18.11
CA LYS A 210 -2.87 -16.85 -18.60
C LYS A 210 -3.25 -16.30 -19.97
N GLY A 211 -2.76 -16.95 -21.03
CA GLY A 211 -2.87 -16.43 -22.39
C GLY A 211 -2.11 -15.11 -22.53
N GLU A 212 -2.79 -14.08 -23.03
CA GLU A 212 -2.23 -12.73 -23.23
C GLU A 212 -2.27 -11.84 -21.99
N LYS A 213 -2.74 -12.37 -20.85
CA LYS A 213 -2.97 -11.60 -19.62
C LYS A 213 -2.19 -12.19 -18.46
N PHE A 214 -1.98 -11.39 -17.42
CA PHE A 214 -1.43 -11.84 -16.15
C PHE A 214 -2.50 -11.71 -15.06
N VAL A 215 -2.64 -12.75 -14.24
CA VAL A 215 -3.64 -12.81 -13.18
C VAL A 215 -2.97 -13.05 -11.84
N ALA A 216 -3.30 -12.21 -10.85
CA ALA A 216 -2.93 -12.39 -9.45
C ALA A 216 -4.19 -12.57 -8.62
N ASP A 217 -4.26 -13.60 -7.78
CA ASP A 217 -5.34 -13.76 -6.80
C ASP A 217 -5.10 -12.77 -5.67
N ILE A 218 -5.99 -11.78 -5.55
CA ILE A 218 -5.90 -10.74 -4.52
C ILE A 218 -6.83 -11.03 -3.33
N GLY A 219 -7.41 -12.24 -3.31
CA GLY A 219 -8.27 -12.76 -2.26
C GLY A 219 -9.76 -12.55 -2.51
N ASN A 220 -10.58 -13.11 -1.62
CA ASN A 220 -12.05 -13.17 -1.77
C ASN A 220 -12.51 -13.81 -3.09
N GLY A 221 -11.68 -14.66 -3.71
CA GLY A 221 -11.95 -15.23 -5.03
C GLY A 221 -12.02 -14.18 -6.14
N ILE A 222 -11.38 -13.02 -5.95
CA ILE A 222 -11.23 -11.95 -6.93
C ILE A 222 -9.77 -11.89 -7.35
N GLY A 223 -9.54 -11.86 -8.67
CA GLY A 223 -8.23 -11.66 -9.25
C GLY A 223 -8.04 -10.25 -9.79
N LEU A 224 -6.84 -9.70 -9.64
CA LEU A 224 -6.36 -8.60 -10.47
C LEU A 224 -5.86 -9.17 -11.80
N THR A 225 -6.36 -8.63 -12.90
CA THR A 225 -5.88 -8.94 -14.24
C THR A 225 -5.15 -7.76 -14.81
N TRP A 226 -3.92 -7.96 -15.26
CA TRP A 226 -3.17 -7.01 -16.08
C TRP A 226 -3.10 -7.52 -17.51
N THR A 227 -3.46 -6.65 -18.47
CA THR A 227 -3.33 -6.91 -19.90
C THR A 227 -2.30 -5.93 -20.46
N PRO A 228 -1.13 -6.41 -20.92
CA PRO A 228 -0.12 -5.57 -21.56
C PRO A 228 -0.72 -4.82 -22.75
N ALA A 229 -0.25 -3.59 -23.00
CA ALA A 229 -0.56 -2.90 -24.24
C ALA A 229 0.13 -3.62 -25.42
N VAL A 230 -0.56 -3.70 -26.57
CA VAL A 230 0.02 -4.25 -27.80
C VAL A 230 1.22 -3.41 -28.26
N ASN A 231 1.12 -2.09 -28.09
CA ASN A 231 2.19 -1.14 -28.32
C ASN A 231 2.42 -0.29 -27.05
N PRO A 232 3.61 -0.37 -26.42
CA PRO A 232 3.95 0.46 -25.25
C PRO A 232 3.88 1.97 -25.49
N ASP A 233 4.01 2.43 -26.74
CA ASP A 233 3.93 3.85 -27.08
C ASP A 233 2.48 4.34 -27.24
N GLU A 234 1.52 3.42 -27.35
CA GLU A 234 0.10 3.71 -27.59
C GLU A 234 -0.80 3.13 -26.47
N VAL A 235 -0.34 3.19 -25.21
CA VAL A 235 -1.17 2.77 -24.09
C VAL A 235 -2.40 3.68 -23.98
N LEU A 236 -3.58 3.10 -24.17
CA LEU A 236 -4.85 3.78 -23.92
C LEU A 236 -4.96 4.16 -22.44
N GLY A 237 -5.22 5.43 -22.16
CA GLY A 237 -5.38 5.93 -20.80
C GLY A 237 -6.54 5.27 -20.06
N ILE A 238 -6.44 5.22 -18.72
CA ILE A 238 -7.53 4.72 -17.87
C ILE A 238 -8.71 5.70 -17.95
N PRO A 239 -9.90 5.27 -18.41
CA PRO A 239 -11.06 6.15 -18.50
C PRO A 239 -11.58 6.52 -17.11
N ALA A 240 -12.14 7.72 -16.98
CA ALA A 240 -12.79 8.14 -15.74
C ALA A 240 -14.05 7.31 -15.46
N LEU A 241 -14.32 7.04 -14.18
CA LEU A 241 -15.56 6.42 -13.76
C LEU A 241 -16.68 7.47 -13.79
N ALA A 242 -17.74 7.20 -14.54
CA ALA A 242 -18.87 8.11 -14.64
C ALA A 242 -19.54 8.31 -13.27
N GLY A 243 -19.79 9.56 -12.89
CA GLY A 243 -20.36 9.90 -11.58
C GLY A 243 -19.42 9.67 -10.40
N ALA A 244 -18.11 9.48 -10.63
CA ALA A 244 -17.14 9.31 -9.56
C ALA A 244 -17.16 10.51 -8.58
N PRO A 245 -17.12 10.25 -7.27
CA PRO A 245 -17.02 11.32 -6.28
C PRO A 245 -15.68 12.05 -6.41
N GLN A 246 -15.66 13.32 -6.02
CA GLN A 246 -14.42 14.08 -5.86
C GLN A 246 -13.58 13.42 -4.76
N LEU A 247 -12.36 13.01 -5.11
CA LEU A 247 -11.42 12.43 -4.16
C LEU A 247 -10.47 13.52 -3.63
N PRO A 248 -10.48 13.81 -2.31
CA PRO A 248 -9.56 14.79 -1.74
C PRO A 248 -8.11 14.28 -1.78
N SER A 249 -7.17 15.17 -1.42
CA SER A 249 -5.78 14.76 -1.22
C SER A 249 -5.68 13.64 -0.18
N VAL A 250 -4.98 12.56 -0.56
CA VAL A 250 -4.76 11.41 0.31
C VAL A 250 -3.46 11.61 1.10
N TRP A 251 -3.57 11.46 2.42
CA TRP A 251 -2.48 11.66 3.36
C TRP A 251 -2.03 10.35 3.99
N VAL A 252 -0.75 10.27 4.36
CA VAL A 252 -0.14 9.20 5.12
C VAL A 252 0.02 9.68 6.55
N TYR A 253 -0.68 9.02 7.47
CA TYR A 253 -0.73 9.38 8.88
C TYR A 253 0.26 8.55 9.70
N PRO A 254 0.92 9.15 10.71
CA PRO A 254 1.71 8.38 11.67
C PRO A 254 0.80 7.51 12.55
N PRO A 255 1.31 6.41 13.12
CA PRO A 255 0.53 5.47 13.93
C PRO A 255 0.26 6.00 15.35
N THR A 256 -0.37 7.17 15.49
CA THR A 256 -0.63 7.85 16.76
C THR A 256 -2.12 7.90 17.11
N GLU A 257 -2.45 8.02 18.40
CA GLU A 257 -3.84 8.23 18.82
C GLU A 257 -4.46 9.51 18.24
N GLN A 258 -3.65 10.54 18.00
CA GLN A 258 -4.10 11.78 17.37
C GLN A 258 -4.52 11.54 15.92
N ALA A 259 -3.75 10.76 15.15
CA ALA A 259 -4.15 10.34 13.82
C ALA A 259 -5.45 9.53 13.85
N ASN A 260 -5.61 8.63 14.84
CA ASN A 260 -6.83 7.84 15.00
C ASN A 260 -8.07 8.67 15.37
N LYS A 261 -7.90 9.83 16.01
CA LYS A 261 -8.98 10.78 16.28
C LYS A 261 -9.31 11.63 15.06
N ALA A 262 -8.31 11.95 14.25
CA ALA A 262 -8.49 12.71 13.01
C ALA A 262 -9.20 11.88 11.92
N LEU A 263 -8.95 10.56 11.89
CA LEU A 263 -9.61 9.63 11.01
C LEU A 263 -10.87 9.08 11.70
N VAL A 264 -12.02 9.15 11.03
CA VAL A 264 -13.29 8.67 11.64
C VAL A 264 -13.38 7.14 11.52
N ASN A 265 -12.98 6.43 12.58
CA ASN A 265 -12.92 4.97 12.69
C ASN A 265 -12.04 4.32 11.60
N PRO A 266 -10.72 4.61 11.62
CA PRO A 266 -9.81 4.01 10.64
C PRO A 266 -9.75 2.49 10.84
N GLU A 267 -9.63 1.77 9.73
CA GLU A 267 -9.12 0.41 9.74
C GLU A 267 -7.61 0.47 9.64
N HIS A 268 -6.94 -0.34 10.44
CA HIS A 268 -5.49 -0.40 10.47
C HIS A 268 -4.99 -1.64 9.74
N PRO A 269 -3.77 -1.62 9.17
CA PRO A 269 -3.09 -2.86 8.86
C PRO A 269 -3.04 -3.81 10.08
N PRO A 270 -3.20 -5.13 9.92
CA PRO A 270 -3.53 -5.87 8.70
C PRO A 270 -5.04 -6.17 8.52
N GLU A 271 -5.93 -5.33 9.06
CA GLU A 271 -7.39 -5.55 9.13
C GLU A 271 -8.10 -5.49 7.76
N TYR A 272 -7.38 -5.11 6.70
CA TYR A 272 -7.88 -5.04 5.34
C TYR A 272 -6.99 -5.79 4.36
N GLN A 273 -7.57 -6.16 3.22
CA GLN A 273 -6.91 -6.97 2.21
C GLN A 273 -6.08 -6.12 1.27
N ASP A 274 -4.76 -6.30 1.33
CA ASP A 274 -3.81 -5.69 0.42
C ASP A 274 -2.68 -6.66 0.03
N ALA A 275 -1.98 -6.31 -1.04
CA ALA A 275 -0.88 -7.10 -1.56
C ALA A 275 0.06 -6.22 -2.41
N ILE A 276 1.31 -6.62 -2.49
CA ILE A 276 2.23 -6.22 -3.54
C ILE A 276 2.11 -7.25 -4.66
N ILE A 277 1.71 -6.81 -5.85
CA ILE A 277 1.64 -7.64 -7.05
C ILE A 277 2.92 -7.41 -7.84
N TRP A 278 3.69 -8.48 -8.03
CA TRP A 278 4.89 -8.43 -8.86
C TRP A 278 4.69 -9.22 -10.14
N PHE A 279 5.27 -8.69 -11.21
CA PHE A 279 5.24 -9.28 -12.55
C PHE A 279 6.63 -9.85 -12.86
N PRO A 280 6.73 -10.96 -13.60
CA PRO A 280 8.01 -11.47 -14.09
C PRO A 280 8.83 -10.37 -14.81
N ALA A 281 10.15 -10.36 -14.61
CA ALA A 281 11.01 -9.23 -15.04
C ALA A 281 10.99 -8.97 -16.57
N ASP A 282 10.69 -10.00 -17.36
CA ASP A 282 10.54 -9.95 -18.81
C ASP A 282 9.29 -9.16 -19.27
N THR A 283 8.35 -8.86 -18.37
CA THR A 283 7.19 -8.03 -18.71
C THR A 283 7.50 -6.54 -18.75
N GLY A 284 8.61 -6.10 -18.13
CA GLY A 284 9.02 -4.70 -18.07
C GLY A 284 8.15 -3.79 -17.19
N VAL A 285 7.18 -4.35 -16.44
CA VAL A 285 6.29 -3.57 -15.58
C VAL A 285 6.72 -3.63 -14.11
N GLU A 286 6.73 -2.48 -13.46
CA GLU A 286 7.08 -2.35 -12.04
C GLU A 286 6.04 -3.05 -11.14
N PRO A 287 6.46 -3.68 -10.03
CA PRO A 287 5.53 -4.18 -9.03
C PRO A 287 4.64 -3.08 -8.46
N VAL A 288 3.39 -3.41 -8.16
CA VAL A 288 2.37 -2.48 -7.69
C VAL A 288 1.77 -2.90 -6.37
N TYR A 289 1.43 -1.96 -5.51
CA TYR A 289 0.66 -2.24 -4.30
C TYR A 289 -0.82 -2.02 -4.58
N ILE A 290 -1.64 -2.97 -4.14
CA ILE A 290 -3.10 -2.97 -4.26
C ILE A 290 -3.71 -3.17 -2.87
N MET A 291 -4.70 -2.35 -2.52
CA MET A 291 -5.67 -2.67 -1.47
C MET A 291 -7.06 -2.83 -2.11
N LEU A 292 -7.75 -3.92 -1.81
CA LEU A 292 -9.07 -4.25 -2.36
C LEU A 292 -10.18 -3.89 -1.37
N SER A 293 -11.16 -3.13 -1.85
CA SER A 293 -12.43 -2.87 -1.20
C SER A 293 -13.57 -3.41 -2.07
N VAL A 294 -14.46 -4.20 -1.50
CA VAL A 294 -15.60 -4.78 -2.22
C VAL A 294 -16.91 -4.25 -1.65
N LEU A 295 -17.81 -3.86 -2.55
CA LEU A 295 -19.20 -3.54 -2.26
C LEU A 295 -20.07 -4.65 -2.83
N LEU A 296 -20.88 -5.29 -1.99
CA LEU A 296 -21.93 -6.18 -2.46
C LEU A 296 -23.11 -5.33 -2.96
N GLY A 297 -23.62 -5.67 -4.14
CA GLY A 297 -24.58 -4.92 -4.95
C GLY A 297 -25.97 -4.95 -4.33
N ASP A 298 -26.21 -3.94 -3.52
CA ASP A 298 -27.34 -3.01 -3.45
C ASP A 298 -27.04 -2.25 -2.16
N HIS A 299 -26.25 -1.18 -2.25
CA HIS A 299 -25.79 -0.30 -1.16
C HIS A 299 -26.22 -0.70 0.27
N SER A 300 -25.61 -1.71 0.89
CA SER A 300 -25.88 -1.99 2.30
C SER A 300 -24.72 -2.81 2.86
N TYR A 301 -24.00 -2.31 3.86
CA TYR A 301 -24.33 -2.71 5.24
C TYR A 301 -24.79 -4.17 5.30
N HIS A 302 -24.02 -5.06 5.92
CA HIS A 302 -24.48 -6.42 6.17
C HIS A 302 -25.88 -6.34 6.79
N PRO A 303 -26.90 -6.91 6.13
CA PRO A 303 -28.25 -6.82 6.62
C PRO A 303 -28.28 -7.47 8.00
N ARG A 304 -29.06 -6.88 8.89
CA ARG A 304 -29.27 -7.43 10.22
C ARG A 304 -29.73 -8.89 10.06
N PRO A 305 -29.05 -9.87 10.68
CA PRO A 305 -29.49 -11.25 10.66
C PRO A 305 -30.88 -11.37 11.29
N ASN A 306 -31.72 -12.23 10.71
CA ASN A 306 -33.05 -12.51 11.28
C ASN A 306 -32.96 -13.44 12.51
N SER A 307 -31.83 -14.14 12.68
CA SER A 307 -31.54 -15.03 13.80
C SER A 307 -30.03 -15.04 14.09
N PHE A 308 -29.67 -15.47 15.30
CA PHE A 308 -28.28 -15.64 15.73
C PHE A 308 -28.11 -17.09 16.23
N PRO A 309 -27.80 -18.06 15.35
CA PRO A 309 -27.73 -19.47 15.70
C PRO A 309 -26.81 -19.77 16.90
N ALA A 310 -25.67 -19.09 16.99
CA ALA A 310 -24.72 -19.24 18.10
C ALA A 310 -25.10 -18.48 19.38
N PHE A 311 -26.13 -17.64 19.34
CA PHE A 311 -26.61 -16.86 20.48
C PHE A 311 -28.12 -17.10 20.69
N PRO A 312 -28.52 -18.33 21.03
CA PRO A 312 -29.92 -18.64 21.30
C PRO A 312 -30.40 -17.82 22.50
N GLY A 313 -31.58 -17.21 22.39
CA GLY A 313 -32.20 -16.46 23.50
C GLY A 313 -31.95 -14.95 23.51
N LEU A 314 -31.25 -14.38 22.51
CA LEU A 314 -31.16 -12.92 22.36
C LEU A 314 -32.53 -12.27 22.17
N LYS A 315 -32.88 -11.35 23.06
CA LYS A 315 -34.12 -10.56 23.00
C LYS A 315 -33.82 -9.16 22.49
N ARG A 316 -34.64 -8.63 21.58
CA ARG A 316 -34.47 -7.25 21.10
C ARG A 316 -34.52 -6.27 22.27
N ALA A 317 -33.63 -5.29 22.24
CA ALA A 317 -33.57 -4.20 23.20
C ALA A 317 -33.65 -2.85 22.46
N THR A 318 -34.02 -1.80 23.19
CA THR A 318 -34.10 -0.43 22.64
C THR A 318 -32.74 0.00 22.09
N PRO A 319 -32.63 0.34 20.80
CA PRO A 319 -31.43 0.94 20.21
C PRO A 319 -31.03 2.23 20.94
N LYS A 320 -29.73 2.44 21.19
CA LYS A 320 -29.22 3.68 21.80
C LYS A 320 -28.00 4.26 21.08
N THR A 321 -27.16 3.43 20.48
CA THR A 321 -25.92 3.88 19.84
C THR A 321 -26.19 4.49 18.45
N PRO A 322 -25.78 5.73 18.15
CA PRO A 322 -25.94 6.32 16.82
C PRO A 322 -25.12 5.62 15.72
N LYS A 323 -25.66 5.59 14.50
CA LYS A 323 -24.95 5.17 13.28
C LYS A 323 -24.33 6.37 12.55
N LYS A 324 -23.19 6.17 11.89
CA LYS A 324 -22.63 7.14 10.95
C LYS A 324 -23.51 7.17 9.71
N GLY A 325 -24.18 8.30 9.42
CA GLY A 325 -25.15 8.43 8.34
C GLY A 325 -26.62 8.48 8.78
N GLY A 326 -26.90 8.44 10.09
CA GLY A 326 -28.25 8.58 10.66
C GLY A 326 -28.84 7.27 11.19
N GLY A 327 -29.72 7.37 12.19
CA GLY A 327 -30.36 6.23 12.87
C GLY A 327 -29.54 5.64 14.03
N LEU A 328 -30.07 4.57 14.63
CA LEU A 328 -29.48 3.87 15.79
C LEU A 328 -29.11 2.42 15.43
N ARG A 329 -28.08 1.87 16.10
CA ARG A 329 -27.63 0.48 15.98
C ARG A 329 -28.67 -0.49 16.56
N ASP A 330 -28.97 -1.53 15.80
CA ASP A 330 -29.83 -2.61 16.30
C ASP A 330 -29.17 -3.27 17.52
N ARG A 331 -29.97 -3.57 18.53
CA ARG A 331 -29.51 -4.01 19.84
C ARG A 331 -30.33 -5.18 20.39
N TRP A 332 -29.64 -6.10 21.07
CA TRP A 332 -30.22 -7.21 21.82
C TRP A 332 -29.59 -7.34 23.20
N LYS A 333 -30.27 -8.08 24.08
CA LYS A 333 -29.75 -8.54 25.36
C LYS A 333 -29.99 -10.03 25.56
N ASP A 334 -29.06 -10.69 26.24
CA ASP A 334 -29.28 -12.02 26.81
C ASP A 334 -29.87 -11.94 28.23
N GLU A 335 -30.11 -13.09 28.85
CA GLU A 335 -30.70 -13.19 30.21
C GLU A 335 -29.79 -12.59 31.29
N ASP A 336 -28.47 -12.58 31.07
CA ASP A 336 -27.48 -11.97 31.97
C ASP A 336 -27.41 -10.43 31.85
N GLY A 337 -28.13 -9.87 30.88
CA GLY A 337 -28.13 -8.44 30.57
C GLY A 337 -26.91 -7.98 29.77
N THR A 338 -26.16 -8.92 29.17
CA THR A 338 -25.10 -8.61 28.20
C THR A 338 -25.72 -8.02 26.95
N ILE A 339 -25.08 -7.00 26.39
CA ILE A 339 -25.58 -6.23 25.26
C ILE A 339 -24.88 -6.68 23.98
N TYR A 340 -25.64 -6.76 22.91
CA TYR A 340 -25.16 -7.12 21.59
C TYR A 340 -25.63 -6.05 20.61
N GLU A 341 -24.72 -5.45 19.86
CA GLU A 341 -25.07 -4.49 18.80
C GLU A 341 -24.60 -5.00 17.45
N TRP A 342 -25.44 -4.81 16.43
CA TRP A 342 -25.08 -5.19 15.07
C TRP A 342 -24.14 -4.14 14.45
N ASP A 343 -22.93 -4.57 14.12
CA ASP A 343 -22.05 -3.80 13.27
C ASP A 343 -22.34 -4.14 11.81
N SER A 344 -23.21 -3.34 11.22
CA SER A 344 -23.58 -3.51 9.83
C SER A 344 -22.41 -3.24 8.87
N GLN A 345 -21.31 -2.61 9.29
CA GLN A 345 -20.15 -2.42 8.42
C GLN A 345 -19.30 -3.68 8.28
N HIS A 346 -19.24 -4.48 9.35
CA HIS A 346 -18.36 -5.66 9.41
C HIS A 346 -19.13 -6.99 9.46
N GLY A 347 -20.46 -6.95 9.53
CA GLY A 347 -21.29 -8.16 9.56
C GLY A 347 -21.12 -8.95 10.85
N ALA A 348 -20.91 -8.26 11.96
CA ALA A 348 -20.55 -8.88 13.23
C ALA A 348 -21.36 -8.35 14.41
N LEU A 349 -21.37 -9.12 15.50
CA LEU A 349 -21.92 -8.69 16.78
C LEU A 349 -20.81 -8.08 17.65
N GLU A 350 -20.99 -6.81 18.00
CA GLU A 350 -20.19 -6.16 19.04
C GLU A 350 -20.83 -6.47 20.40
N LYS A 351 -20.10 -7.18 21.27
CA LYS A 351 -20.59 -7.62 22.58
C LYS A 351 -20.12 -6.67 23.68
N TYR A 352 -21.01 -6.31 24.60
CA TYR A 352 -20.72 -5.44 25.74
C TYR A 352 -21.30 -6.04 27.02
N ASN A 353 -20.62 -5.92 28.15
CA ASN A 353 -21.19 -6.37 29.43
C ASN A 353 -22.39 -5.49 29.86
N LYS A 354 -23.10 -5.89 30.92
CA LYS A 354 -24.24 -5.12 31.47
C LYS A 354 -23.93 -3.69 31.94
N ARG A 355 -22.64 -3.32 32.01
CA ARG A 355 -22.17 -1.95 32.31
C ARG A 355 -21.73 -1.20 31.05
N GLY A 356 -21.96 -1.76 29.86
CA GLY A 356 -21.66 -1.13 28.58
C GLY A 356 -20.21 -1.24 28.14
N LYS A 357 -19.35 -2.02 28.82
CA LYS A 357 -17.94 -2.18 28.45
C LYS A 357 -17.77 -3.24 27.36
N HIS A 358 -17.01 -2.93 26.32
CA HIS A 358 -16.79 -3.83 25.18
C HIS A 358 -16.06 -5.12 25.59
N LEU A 359 -16.56 -6.25 25.08
CA LEU A 359 -16.07 -7.61 25.33
C LEU A 359 -15.46 -8.24 24.07
N GLY A 360 -15.70 -7.67 22.89
CA GLY A 360 -15.13 -8.14 21.62
C GLY A 360 -16.16 -8.16 20.49
N GLU A 361 -15.64 -8.47 19.31
CA GLU A 361 -16.42 -8.70 18.09
C GLU A 361 -16.61 -10.22 17.92
N PHE A 362 -17.81 -10.64 17.53
CA PHE A 362 -18.19 -12.05 17.41
C PHE A 362 -18.92 -12.31 16.10
N ASN A 363 -18.63 -13.47 15.50
CA ASN A 363 -19.37 -13.97 14.35
C ASN A 363 -20.79 -14.38 14.77
N PRO A 364 -21.85 -13.89 14.09
CA PRO A 364 -23.24 -14.13 14.49
C PRO A 364 -23.71 -15.59 14.33
N ASP A 365 -23.09 -16.34 13.41
CA ASP A 365 -23.50 -17.70 13.06
C ASP A 365 -22.74 -18.75 13.87
N THR A 366 -21.44 -18.53 14.09
CA THR A 366 -20.56 -19.50 14.77
C THR A 366 -20.29 -19.17 16.23
N GLY A 367 -20.51 -17.91 16.64
CA GLY A 367 -20.16 -17.43 17.97
C GLY A 367 -18.66 -17.26 18.21
N ALA A 368 -17.83 -17.50 17.18
CA ALA A 368 -16.40 -17.32 17.27
C ALA A 368 -16.06 -15.85 17.50
N GLN A 369 -15.19 -15.59 18.48
CA GLN A 369 -14.68 -14.24 18.71
C GLN A 369 -13.71 -13.87 17.59
N THR A 370 -14.03 -12.84 16.83
CA THR A 370 -13.21 -12.34 15.72
C THR A 370 -12.26 -11.23 16.16
N LYS A 371 -12.61 -10.47 17.21
CA LYS A 371 -11.72 -9.46 17.82
C LYS A 371 -11.79 -9.45 19.35
N PRO A 372 -10.67 -9.19 20.04
CA PRO A 372 -10.64 -9.08 21.49
C PRO A 372 -11.38 -7.84 22.00
N ALA A 373 -11.62 -7.81 23.31
CA ALA A 373 -12.19 -6.64 23.99
C ALA A 373 -11.34 -5.38 23.77
N ASN A 374 -12.01 -4.27 23.44
CA ASN A 374 -11.37 -2.96 23.30
C ASN A 374 -11.77 -2.05 24.45
N LYS A 375 -10.80 -1.68 25.32
CA LYS A 375 -11.05 -0.89 26.54
C LYS A 375 -11.55 0.53 26.27
N THR A 376 -11.34 1.08 25.07
CA THR A 376 -11.80 2.42 24.70
C THR A 376 -13.23 2.42 24.16
N ARG A 377 -13.80 1.25 23.85
CA ARG A 377 -15.17 1.13 23.37
C ARG A 377 -16.14 0.90 24.53
N ALA A 378 -17.17 1.73 24.59
CA ALA A 378 -18.27 1.59 25.54
C ALA A 378 -19.60 2.06 24.93
N VAL A 379 -20.69 1.52 25.43
CA VAL A 379 -22.06 1.90 25.05
C VAL A 379 -22.88 2.22 26.29
N GLU A 380 -23.94 3.00 26.12
CA GLU A 380 -24.93 3.18 27.18
C GLU A 380 -25.66 1.85 27.43
N PRO A 381 -25.72 1.32 28.67
CA PRO A 381 -26.36 0.05 28.98
C PRO A 381 -27.85 -0.07 28.65
#